data_AF-A0AAE0QJN4-F1
#
_entry.id   AF-A0AAE0QJN4-F1
#
_cell.length_a   1.000
_cell.length_b   1.000
_cell.length_c   1.000
_cell.angle_alpha   90.00
_cell.angle_beta   90.00
_cell.angle_gamma   90.00
#
_symmetry.space_group_name_H-M   'P 1'
#
loop_
_entity.id
_entity.type
_entity.pdbx_description
1 polymer ?
#
loop_
_entity_poly.entity_id
_entity_poly.type
_entity_poly.pdbx_seq_one_letter_code
_entity_poly.pdbx_strand_id
1 'polypeptide(L)'
;MYTLFQQDNAPCHKAEMVQEWFDEHNNQFEVLTPPPNSPDLNPIQCLWDVLDKQVRSMEASPRNLQDLKDLLLTPWCQIPQHTFRDLVESMP
;
A
#
# COMPACT_ATOMS: atom_id res chain seq x y z
N MET A 1 -18.02 -12.19 -0.76
CA MET A 1 -17.18 -11.32 -1.62
C MET A 1 -15.78 -11.91 -1.54
N TYR A 2 -15.17 -12.25 -2.66
CA TYR A 2 -13.85 -12.88 -2.72
C TYR A 2 -12.82 -11.81 -3.10
N THR A 3 -11.72 -11.72 -2.36
CA THR A 3 -10.73 -10.65 -2.48
C THR A 3 -9.34 -11.23 -2.63
N LEU A 4 -8.62 -10.80 -3.67
CA LEU A 4 -7.18 -11.03 -3.77
C LEU A 4 -6.45 -10.03 -2.88
N PHE A 5 -5.61 -10.52 -1.97
CA PHE A 5 -4.87 -9.70 -1.02
C PHE A 5 -3.37 -9.74 -1.33
N GLN A 6 -2.78 -8.60 -1.64
CA GLN A 6 -1.34 -8.47 -1.88
C GLN A 6 -0.68 -7.71 -0.73
N GLN A 7 0.43 -8.27 -0.23
CA GLN A 7 1.28 -7.63 0.79
C GLN A 7 2.75 -7.91 0.46
N ASP A 8 3.65 -7.10 1.02
CA ASP A 8 5.08 -7.36 0.88
C ASP A 8 5.54 -8.56 1.72
N ASN A 9 6.80 -8.95 1.58
CA ASN A 9 7.36 -10.12 2.24
C ASN A 9 8.03 -9.78 3.60
N ALA A 10 7.66 -8.68 4.25
CA ALA A 10 8.24 -8.32 5.54
C ALA A 10 7.97 -9.42 6.59
N PRO A 11 8.93 -9.69 7.51
CA PRO A 11 8.79 -10.78 8.47
C PRO A 11 7.53 -10.71 9.34
N CYS A 12 7.05 -9.51 9.67
CA CYS A 12 5.82 -9.33 10.43
C CYS A 12 4.57 -9.81 9.67
N HIS A 13 4.53 -9.66 8.34
CA HIS A 13 3.43 -10.13 7.48
C HIS A 13 3.49 -11.64 7.22
N LYS A 14 4.63 -12.27 7.50
CA LYS A 14 4.82 -13.73 7.44
C LYS A 14 4.80 -14.41 8.81
N ALA A 15 4.53 -13.68 9.88
CA ALA A 15 4.39 -14.27 11.21
C ALA A 15 3.26 -15.31 11.23
N GLU A 16 3.42 -16.37 12.03
CA GLU A 16 2.47 -17.48 12.16
C GLU A 16 1.04 -16.99 12.41
N MET A 17 0.86 -16.12 13.40
CA MET A 17 -0.43 -15.52 13.74
C MET A 17 -1.12 -14.80 12.55
N VAL A 18 -0.35 -14.20 11.64
CA VAL A 18 -0.90 -13.55 10.44
C VAL A 18 -1.34 -14.61 9.42
N GLN A 19 -0.57 -15.68 9.25
CA GLN A 19 -0.91 -16.78 8.36
C GLN A 19 -2.17 -17.52 8.84
N GLU A 20 -2.24 -17.82 10.14
CA GLU A 20 -3.41 -18.46 10.77
C GLU A 20 -4.69 -17.64 10.54
N TRP A 21 -4.62 -16.31 10.69
CA TRP A 21 -5.76 -15.45 10.41
C TRP A 21 -6.23 -15.54 8.95
N PHE A 22 -5.31 -15.60 7.98
CA PHE A 22 -5.68 -15.78 6.57
C PHE A 22 -6.25 -17.16 6.29
N ASP A 23 -5.75 -18.21 6.95
CA ASP A 23 -6.27 -19.56 6.82
C ASP A 23 -7.71 -19.67 7.35
N GLU A 24 -8.01 -19.02 8.48
CA GLU A 24 -9.36 -18.91 9.03
C GLU A 24 -10.33 -18.16 8.08
N HIS A 25 -9.80 -17.27 7.24
CA HIS A 25 -10.57 -16.42 6.33
C HIS A 25 -10.35 -16.76 4.84
N ASN A 26 -9.89 -17.98 4.54
CA ASN A 26 -9.56 -18.41 3.18
C ASN A 26 -10.75 -18.45 2.20
N ASN A 27 -11.99 -18.37 2.72
CA ASN A 27 -13.20 -18.24 1.91
C ASN A 27 -13.48 -16.79 1.45
N GLN A 28 -12.75 -15.82 2.00
CA GLN A 28 -12.88 -14.39 1.73
C GLN A 28 -11.63 -13.82 1.07
N PHE A 29 -10.46 -14.30 1.47
CA PHE A 29 -9.17 -13.78 1.03
C PHE A 29 -8.28 -14.86 0.43
N GLU A 30 -7.65 -14.53 -0.69
CA GLU A 30 -6.52 -15.27 -1.24
C GLU A 30 -5.29 -14.36 -1.21
N VAL A 31 -4.26 -14.78 -0.46
CA VAL A 31 -3.02 -14.00 -0.32
C VAL A 31 -2.12 -14.27 -1.53
N LEU A 32 -1.88 -13.24 -2.33
CA LEU A 32 -0.92 -13.28 -3.41
C LEU A 32 0.50 -13.33 -2.85
N THR A 33 1.31 -14.26 -3.35
CA THR A 33 2.73 -14.38 -2.99
C THR A 33 3.58 -13.72 -4.08
N PRO A 34 4.10 -12.50 -3.87
CA PRO A 34 4.96 -11.88 -4.86
C PRO A 34 6.27 -12.66 -5.00
N PRO A 35 6.94 -12.59 -6.17
CA PRO A 35 8.25 -13.20 -6.33
C PRO A 35 9.25 -12.59 -5.34
N PRO A 36 10.24 -13.37 -4.86
CA PRO A 36 11.27 -12.86 -3.97
C PRO A 36 11.99 -11.65 -4.57
N ASN A 37 12.33 -10.65 -3.74
CA ASN A 37 13.09 -9.45 -4.14
C ASN A 37 12.48 -8.65 -5.30
N SER A 38 11.14 -8.60 -5.39
CA SER A 38 10.43 -7.82 -6.42
C SER A 38 9.72 -6.61 -5.81
N PRO A 39 10.45 -5.57 -5.35
CA PRO A 39 9.83 -4.36 -4.82
C PRO A 39 8.98 -3.64 -5.89
N ASP A 40 9.32 -3.83 -7.16
CA ASP A 40 8.61 -3.26 -8.32
C ASP A 40 7.22 -3.89 -8.52
N LEU A 41 6.95 -5.06 -7.90
CA LEU A 41 5.69 -5.78 -8.00
C LEU A 41 4.83 -5.57 -6.75
N ASN A 42 4.71 -4.32 -6.31
CA ASN A 42 3.85 -3.94 -5.20
C ASN A 42 3.13 -2.60 -5.47
N PRO A 43 1.83 -2.62 -5.84
CA PRO A 43 1.06 -1.41 -6.12
C PRO A 43 1.11 -0.36 -5.02
N ILE A 44 1.20 -0.79 -3.75
CA ILE A 44 1.26 0.16 -2.64
C ILE A 44 2.57 0.94 -2.64
N GLN A 45 3.68 0.33 -3.06
CA GLN A 45 4.98 1.01 -3.16
C GLN A 45 4.94 2.08 -4.24
N CYS A 46 4.34 1.78 -5.39
CA CYS A 46 4.13 2.77 -6.45
C CYS A 46 3.21 3.91 -5.98
N LEU A 47 2.18 3.61 -5.19
CA LEU A 47 1.30 4.63 -4.60
C LEU A 47 2.04 5.52 -3.59
N TRP A 48 2.93 4.94 -2.77
CA TRP A 48 3.78 5.71 -1.85
C TRP A 48 4.67 6.68 -2.62
N ASP A 49 5.23 6.28 -3.77
CA ASP A 49 6.04 7.18 -4.60
C ASP A 49 5.22 8.34 -5.18
N VAL A 50 3.95 8.10 -5.55
CA VAL A 50 3.03 9.16 -5.99
C VAL A 50 2.79 10.15 -4.86
N LEU A 51 2.50 9.66 -3.65
CA LEU A 51 2.27 10.50 -2.47
C LEU A 51 3.53 11.30 -2.09
N ASP A 52 4.70 10.65 -2.03
CA ASP A 52 5.97 11.29 -1.67
C ASP A 52 6.34 12.41 -2.63
N LYS A 53 6.15 12.22 -3.94
CA LYS A 53 6.35 13.27 -4.95
C LYS A 53 5.43 14.48 -4.72
N GLN A 54 4.16 14.25 -4.41
CA GLN A 54 3.23 15.35 -4.12
C GLN A 54 3.63 16.08 -2.83
N VAL A 55 3.94 15.35 -1.76
CA VAL A 55 4.36 15.93 -0.47
C VAL A 55 5.64 16.75 -0.61
N ARG A 56 6.64 16.27 -1.35
CA ARG A 56 7.89 17.00 -1.61
C ARG A 56 7.70 18.28 -2.43
N SER A 57 6.63 18.35 -3.23
CA SER A 57 6.28 19.56 -3.98
C SER A 57 5.57 20.61 -3.11
N MET A 58 5.07 20.22 -1.95
CA MET A 58 4.50 21.14 -0.97
C MET A 58 5.66 21.78 -0.21
N GLU A 59 5.88 23.08 -0.38
CA GLU A 59 6.90 23.88 0.33
C GLU A 59 6.55 24.02 1.84
N ALA A 60 6.41 22.90 2.54
CA ALA A 60 5.93 22.80 3.91
C ALA A 60 6.79 21.85 4.74
N SER A 61 7.27 22.32 5.89
CA SER A 61 8.01 21.52 6.87
C SER A 61 7.16 21.29 8.13
N PRO A 62 6.66 20.06 8.35
CA PRO A 62 5.81 19.77 9.51
C PRO A 62 6.63 19.87 10.81
N ARG A 63 6.06 20.49 11.85
CA ARG A 63 6.77 20.72 13.13
C ARG A 63 6.35 19.75 14.23
N ASN A 64 5.24 19.05 14.03
CA ASN A 64 4.70 18.08 14.95
C ASN A 64 3.95 16.97 14.18
N LEU A 65 3.47 15.96 14.90
CA LEU A 65 2.78 14.83 14.31
C LEU A 65 1.46 15.21 13.62
N GLN A 66 0.73 16.20 14.14
CA GLN A 66 -0.52 16.65 13.54
C GLN A 66 -0.25 17.35 12.21
N ASP A 67 0.74 18.25 12.16
CA ASP A 67 1.15 18.90 10.91
C ASP A 67 1.56 17.86 9.86
N LEU A 68 2.30 16.82 10.25
CA LEU A 68 2.71 15.75 9.34
C LEU A 68 1.49 14.97 8.82
N LYS A 69 0.53 14.65 9.69
CA LYS A 69 -0.72 13.97 9.28
C LYS A 69 -1.49 14.81 8.27
N ASP A 70 -1.68 16.10 8.56
CA ASP A 70 -2.42 17.01 7.67
C ASP A 70 -1.71 17.20 6.33
N LEU A 71 -0.37 17.27 6.36
CA LEU A 71 0.49 17.34 5.17
C LEU A 71 0.38 16.08 4.31
N LEU A 72 0.22 14.88 4.90
CA LEU A 72 0.07 13.63 4.17
C LEU A 72 -1.38 13.42 3.68
N LEU A 73 -2.38 13.76 4.49
CA LEU A 73 -3.79 13.54 4.18
C LEU A 73 -4.28 14.44 3.04
N THR A 74 -3.77 15.66 2.95
CA THR A 74 -4.15 16.62 1.90
C THR A 74 -3.89 16.07 0.48
N PRO A 75 -2.65 15.70 0.11
CA PRO A 75 -2.37 15.10 -1.19
C PRO A 75 -3.01 13.72 -1.34
N TRP A 76 -3.07 12.90 -0.28
CA TRP A 76 -3.75 11.60 -0.32
C TRP A 76 -5.19 11.72 -0.82
N CYS A 77 -5.96 12.69 -0.30
CA CYS A 77 -7.35 12.91 -0.71
C CYS A 77 -7.48 13.47 -2.14
N GLN A 78 -6.40 13.97 -2.72
CA GLN A 78 -6.35 14.49 -4.09
C GLN A 78 -5.93 13.43 -5.12
N ILE A 79 -5.44 12.27 -4.69
CA ILE A 79 -5.09 11.17 -5.60
C ILE A 79 -6.38 10.69 -6.30
N PRO A 80 -6.46 10.78 -7.63
CA PRO A 80 -7.64 10.31 -8.36
C PRO A 80 -7.87 8.82 -8.18
N GLN A 81 -9.15 8.39 -8.09
CA GLN A 81 -9.48 6.97 -7.97
C GLN A 81 -8.93 6.10 -9.11
N HIS A 82 -8.81 6.66 -10.33
CA HIS A 82 -8.24 5.90 -11.46
C HIS A 82 -6.77 5.55 -11.23
N THR A 83 -6.00 6.35 -10.50
CA THR A 83 -4.60 6.05 -10.17
C THR A 83 -4.47 4.71 -9.44
N PHE A 84 -5.38 4.40 -8.52
CA PHE A 84 -5.38 3.10 -7.83
C PHE A 84 -5.65 1.94 -8.79
N ARG A 85 -6.59 2.12 -9.73
CA ARG A 85 -6.93 1.12 -10.73
C ARG A 85 -5.77 0.88 -11.69
N ASP A 86 -5.18 1.95 -12.22
CA ASP A 86 -4.06 1.89 -13.16
C ASP A 86 -2.85 1.22 -12.54
N LEU A 87 -2.58 1.47 -11.25
CA LEU A 87 -1.49 0.81 -10.53
C LEU A 87 -1.73 -0.70 -10.39
N VAL A 88 -2.95 -1.11 -10.08
CA VAL A 88 -3.31 -2.55 -10.00
C VAL A 88 -3.22 -3.19 -11.38
N GLU A 89 -3.74 -2.54 -12.42
CA GLU A 89 -3.70 -3.03 -13.81
C GLU A 89 -2.28 -3.02 -14.42
N SER A 90 -1.35 -2.24 -13.85
CA SER A 90 0.05 -2.24 -14.28
C SER A 90 0.87 -3.44 -13.78
N MET A 91 0.34 -4.21 -12.81
CA MET A 91 1.01 -5.40 -12.31
C MET A 91 0.83 -6.58 -13.27
N PRO A 92 1.88 -7.38 -13.51
CA PRO A 92 1.87 -8.52 -14.42
C PRO A 92 1.06 -9.72 -13.89
#